data_AF-A0ABC9T868-F1
#
_entry.id   AF-A0ABC9T868-F1
#
_cell.length_a   1.000
_cell.length_b   1.000
_cell.length_c   1.000
_cell.angle_alpha   90.00
_cell.angle_beta   90.00
_cell.angle_gamma   90.00
#
_symmetry.space_group_name_H-M   'P 1'
#
loop_
_entity.id
_entity.type
_entity.pdbx_description
1 polymer ?
#
loop_
_entity_poly.entity_id
_entity_poly.type
_entity_poly.pdbx_seq_one_letter_code
_entity_poly.pdbx_strand_id
1 'polypeptide(L)'
;PSFASIEDPNLRNLITTIIVELYKYIAQEERETIKIRQQQGIEIAKRQGKYKGKIREYGPHSPNRQKRYIYKEACRLLNRKKDGDETLTKRQIARMLGIAPVTLYRIEKYQAEDLANVPPSER
;
A
#
# COMPACT_ATOMS: atom_id res chain seq x y z
N PRO A 1 -19.01 21.55 -29.20
CA PRO A 1 -19.87 21.87 -30.37
C PRO A 1 -21.17 22.51 -29.86
N SER A 2 -21.67 23.56 -30.50
CA SER A 2 -22.95 24.20 -30.13
C SER A 2 -23.96 23.98 -31.25
N PHE A 3 -25.11 23.39 -30.92
CA PHE A 3 -26.23 23.17 -31.84
C PHE A 3 -27.31 24.25 -31.71
N ALA A 4 -26.96 25.39 -31.12
CA ALA A 4 -27.89 26.50 -30.88
C ALA A 4 -28.47 27.11 -32.16
N SER A 5 -27.82 26.90 -33.32
CA SER A 5 -28.30 27.32 -34.64
C SER A 5 -29.40 26.42 -35.22
N ILE A 6 -29.76 25.31 -34.56
CA ILE A 6 -30.89 24.46 -34.94
C ILE A 6 -32.16 25.04 -34.31
N GLU A 7 -33.07 25.51 -35.16
CA GLU A 7 -34.32 26.16 -34.75
C GLU A 7 -35.28 25.19 -34.06
N ASP A 8 -35.44 23.97 -34.61
CA ASP A 8 -36.28 22.93 -34.01
C ASP A 8 -35.66 22.39 -32.70
N PRO A 9 -36.30 22.63 -31.53
CA PRO A 9 -35.81 22.16 -30.24
C PRO A 9 -35.74 20.63 -30.14
N ASN A 10 -36.66 19.91 -30.78
CA ASN A 10 -36.71 18.45 -30.71
C ASN A 10 -35.52 17.83 -31.45
N LEU A 11 -35.25 18.32 -32.67
CA LEU A 11 -34.08 17.92 -33.45
C LEU A 11 -32.77 18.28 -32.73
N ARG A 12 -32.69 19.49 -32.15
CA ARG A 12 -31.51 19.92 -31.37
C ARG A 12 -31.25 19.00 -30.17
N ASN A 13 -32.28 18.64 -29.43
CA ASN A 13 -32.17 17.74 -28.27
C ASN A 13 -31.77 16.33 -28.68
N LEU A 14 -32.32 15.82 -29.79
CA LEU A 14 -31.98 14.51 -30.33
C LEU A 14 -30.49 14.43 -30.70
N ILE A 15 -30.00 15.38 -31.51
CA ILE A 15 -28.59 15.43 -31.95
C ILE A 15 -27.66 15.60 -30.76
N THR A 16 -28.02 16.45 -29.80
CA THR A 16 -27.22 16.64 -28.58
C THR A 16 -27.13 15.34 -27.77
N THR A 17 -28.25 14.62 -27.63
CA THR A 17 -28.29 13.33 -26.93
C THR A 17 -27.39 12.30 -27.59
N ILE A 18 -27.52 12.12 -28.91
CA ILE A 18 -26.72 11.18 -29.69
C ILE A 18 -25.23 11.46 -29.52
N ILE A 19 -24.82 12.73 -29.62
CA ILE A 19 -23.41 13.10 -29.51
C ILE A 19 -22.87 12.86 -28.10
N VAL A 20 -23.66 13.16 -27.07
CA VAL A 20 -23.31 12.84 -25.68
C VAL A 20 -23.16 11.33 -25.49
N GLU A 21 -24.04 10.52 -26.06
CA GLU A 21 -23.95 9.06 -26.00
C GLU A 21 -22.72 8.51 -26.74
N LEU A 22 -22.39 9.05 -27.91
CA LEU A 22 -21.19 8.69 -28.64
C LEU A 22 -19.93 9.01 -27.83
N TYR A 23 -19.85 10.18 -27.20
CA TYR A 23 -18.71 10.51 -26.34
C TYR A 23 -18.62 9.59 -25.11
N LYS A 24 -19.76 9.23 -24.50
CA LYS A 24 -19.78 8.25 -23.41
C LYS A 24 -19.25 6.89 -23.86
N TYR A 25 -19.64 6.44 -25.05
CA TYR A 25 -19.19 5.17 -25.62
C TYR A 25 -17.67 5.18 -25.85
N ILE A 26 -17.14 6.21 -26.52
CA ILE A 26 -15.70 6.34 -26.79
C ILE A 26 -14.91 6.37 -25.48
N ALA A 27 -15.32 7.19 -24.51
CA ALA A 27 -14.64 7.27 -23.22
C ALA A 27 -14.64 5.93 -22.46
N GLN A 28 -15.72 5.15 -22.58
CA GLN A 28 -15.80 3.84 -21.95
C GLN A 28 -14.92 2.81 -22.67
N GLU A 29 -14.85 2.84 -24.00
CA GLU A 29 -13.95 1.98 -24.78
C GLU A 29 -12.47 2.27 -24.45
N GLU A 30 -12.07 3.54 -24.41
CA GLU A 30 -10.71 3.95 -24.02
C GLU A 30 -10.37 3.46 -22.61
N ARG A 31 -11.32 3.60 -21.66
CA ARG A 31 -11.16 3.14 -20.28
C ARG A 31 -10.94 1.64 -20.21
N GLU A 32 -11.70 0.83 -20.94
CA GLU A 32 -11.53 -0.62 -20.96
C GLU A 32 -10.19 -1.01 -21.60
N THR A 33 -9.80 -0.36 -22.69
CA THR A 33 -8.51 -0.58 -23.33
C THR A 33 -7.34 -0.26 -22.40
N ILE A 34 -7.40 0.83 -21.62
CA ILE A 34 -6.40 1.16 -20.60
C ILE A 34 -6.34 0.09 -19.51
N LYS A 35 -7.48 -0.40 -19.01
CA LYS A 35 -7.52 -1.45 -17.98
C LYS A 35 -6.87 -2.74 -18.46
N ILE A 36 -7.18 -3.18 -19.69
CA ILE A 36 -6.59 -4.40 -20.28
C ILE A 36 -5.06 -4.28 -20.32
N ARG A 37 -4.55 -3.15 -20.82
CA ARG A 37 -3.10 -2.89 -20.88
C ARG A 37 -2.47 -2.85 -19.48
N GLN A 38 -3.12 -2.23 -18.50
CA GLN A 38 -2.65 -2.22 -17.11
C GLN A 38 -2.60 -3.63 -16.53
N GLN A 39 -3.64 -4.45 -16.75
CA GLN A 39 -3.67 -5.83 -16.29
C GLN A 39 -2.51 -6.64 -16.88
N GLN A 40 -2.28 -6.55 -18.20
CA GLN A 40 -1.15 -7.18 -18.87
C GLN A 40 0.19 -6.73 -18.26
N GLY A 41 0.36 -5.42 -18.03
CA GLY A 41 1.55 -4.87 -17.40
C GLY A 41 1.78 -5.40 -15.98
N ILE A 42 0.71 -5.50 -15.17
CA ILE A 42 0.75 -6.05 -13.81
C ILE A 42 1.13 -7.53 -13.85
N GLU A 43 0.57 -8.32 -14.77
CA GLU A 43 0.91 -9.73 -14.92
C GLU A 43 2.38 -9.92 -15.26
N ILE A 44 2.91 -9.14 -16.20
CA ILE A 44 4.34 -9.16 -16.55
C ILE A 44 5.20 -8.80 -15.33
N ALA A 45 4.85 -7.73 -14.60
CA ALA A 45 5.59 -7.31 -13.41
C ALA A 45 5.56 -8.36 -12.28
N LYS A 46 4.43 -9.07 -12.11
CA LYS A 46 4.29 -10.19 -11.17
C LYS A 46 5.15 -11.38 -11.60
N ARG A 47 5.13 -11.77 -12.88
CA ARG A 47 5.99 -12.85 -13.42
C ARG A 47 7.48 -12.55 -13.23
N GLN A 48 7.87 -11.28 -13.37
CA GLN A 48 9.24 -10.82 -13.11
C GLN A 48 9.59 -10.70 -11.62
N GLY A 49 8.66 -10.95 -10.70
CA GLY A 49 8.91 -10.82 -9.26
C GLY A 49 9.13 -9.38 -8.77
N LYS A 50 8.77 -8.37 -9.59
CA LYS A 50 8.94 -6.95 -9.21
C LYS A 50 8.00 -6.52 -8.09
N TYR A 51 6.79 -7.06 -8.07
CA TYR A 51 5.79 -6.73 -7.06
C TYR A 51 6.05 -7.52 -5.76
N LYS A 52 6.52 -6.83 -4.71
CA LYS A 52 6.80 -7.40 -3.38
C LYS A 52 5.77 -7.01 -2.31
N GLY A 53 4.63 -6.47 -2.72
CA GLY A 53 3.60 -5.97 -1.81
C GLY A 53 3.98 -4.67 -1.10
N LYS A 54 3.27 -4.36 -0.01
CA LYS A 54 3.52 -3.16 0.79
C LYS A 54 4.84 -3.28 1.54
N ILE A 55 5.72 -2.28 1.39
CA ILE A 55 6.98 -2.20 2.12
C ILE A 55 6.70 -2.10 3.63
N ARG A 56 7.47 -2.83 4.43
CA ARG A 56 7.36 -2.79 5.90
C ARG A 56 7.58 -1.36 6.41
N GLU A 57 6.61 -0.87 7.17
CA GLU A 57 6.69 0.48 7.75
C GLU A 57 7.64 0.56 8.95
N TYR A 58 7.80 -0.55 9.69
CA TYR A 58 8.70 -0.68 10.82
C TYR A 58 9.80 -1.67 10.44
N GLY A 59 11.05 -1.23 10.52
CA GLY A 59 12.21 -2.02 10.16
C GLY A 59 13.50 -1.19 10.28
N PRO A 60 14.67 -1.85 10.23
CA PRO A 60 15.97 -1.17 10.39
C PRO A 60 16.21 -0.12 9.29
N HIS A 61 15.73 -0.39 8.08
CA HIS A 61 15.88 0.48 6.92
C HIS A 61 14.58 1.20 6.51
N SER A 62 13.54 1.22 7.34
CA SER A 62 12.27 1.91 7.01
C SER A 62 12.52 3.38 6.63
N PRO A 63 12.01 3.91 5.51
CA PRO A 63 12.31 5.28 5.08
C PRO A 63 11.92 6.33 6.14
N ASN A 64 10.87 6.07 6.93
CA ASN A 64 10.42 6.97 7.98
C ASN A 64 11.33 6.86 9.23
N ARG A 65 12.00 7.96 9.58
CA ARG A 65 12.93 8.04 10.73
C ARG A 65 12.26 7.70 12.06
N GLN A 66 11.04 8.15 12.31
CA GLN A 66 10.32 7.88 13.56
C GLN A 66 9.98 6.40 13.69
N LYS A 67 9.46 5.78 12.63
CA LYS A 67 9.12 4.35 12.65
C LYS A 67 10.35 3.46 12.77
N ARG A 68 11.47 3.88 12.19
CA ARG A 68 12.79 3.24 12.38
C ARG A 68 13.25 3.29 13.83
N TYR A 69 13.11 4.45 14.48
CA TYR A 69 13.43 4.60 15.90
C TYR A 69 12.55 3.70 16.78
N ILE A 70 11.23 3.74 16.58
CA ILE A 70 10.27 2.90 17.31
C ILE A 70 10.61 1.40 17.12
N TYR A 71 10.96 0.97 15.91
CA TYR A 71 11.39 -0.40 15.66
C TYR A 71 12.62 -0.79 16.49
N LYS A 72 13.68 0.05 16.48
CA LYS A 72 14.90 -0.21 17.26
C LYS A 72 14.63 -0.29 18.76
N GLU A 73 13.84 0.63 19.29
CA GLU A 73 13.46 0.65 20.71
C GLU A 73 12.57 -0.55 21.08
N ALA A 74 11.61 -0.91 20.21
CA ALA A 74 10.79 -2.11 20.39
C ALA A 74 11.65 -3.39 20.46
N CYS A 75 12.62 -3.55 19.55
CA CYS A 75 13.54 -4.69 19.58
C CYS A 75 14.36 -4.72 20.88
N ARG A 76 14.87 -3.57 21.34
CA ARG A 76 15.60 -3.47 22.62
C ARG A 76 14.74 -3.93 23.80
N LEU A 77 13.50 -3.44 23.90
CA LEU A 77 12.58 -3.77 24.99
C LEU A 77 12.10 -5.23 24.92
N LEU A 78 11.89 -5.78 23.72
CA LEU A 78 11.53 -7.19 23.53
C LEU A 78 12.67 -8.12 23.91
N ASN A 79 13.93 -7.76 23.63
CA ASN A 79 15.09 -8.55 24.05
C ASN A 79 15.25 -8.54 25.57
N ARG A 80 15.17 -7.36 26.22
CA ARG A 80 15.17 -7.28 27.70
C ARG A 80 14.10 -8.16 28.34
N LYS A 81 12.91 -8.21 27.74
CA LYS A 81 11.84 -9.10 28.18
C LYS A 81 12.21 -10.59 28.04
N LYS A 82 12.88 -10.98 26.94
CA LYS A 82 13.35 -12.36 26.72
C LYS A 82 14.46 -12.75 27.70
N ASP A 83 15.30 -11.78 28.10
CA ASP A 83 16.39 -11.97 29.06
C ASP A 83 15.90 -12.17 30.51
N GLY A 84 14.58 -12.15 30.75
CA GLY A 84 13.99 -12.46 32.06
C GLY A 84 13.48 -11.26 32.86
N ASP A 85 13.42 -10.06 32.26
CA ASP A 85 12.82 -8.88 32.91
C ASP A 85 11.28 -9.04 32.98
N GLU A 86 10.78 -9.58 34.09
CA GLU A 86 9.35 -9.83 34.33
C GLU A 86 8.52 -8.54 34.44
N THR A 87 9.16 -7.39 34.67
CA THR A 87 8.47 -6.10 34.83
C THR A 87 7.85 -5.59 33.53
N LEU A 88 8.31 -6.09 32.38
CA LEU A 88 7.90 -5.63 31.06
C LEU A 88 6.88 -6.58 30.41
N THR A 89 5.61 -6.18 30.39
CA THR A 89 4.60 -6.84 29.54
C THR A 89 4.59 -6.27 28.13
N LYS A 90 4.25 -7.10 27.12
CA LYS A 90 4.10 -6.65 25.72
C LYS A 90 3.10 -5.48 25.59
N ARG A 91 2.05 -5.47 26.42
CA ARG A 91 1.09 -4.36 26.47
C ARG A 91 1.70 -3.07 27.03
N GLN A 92 2.53 -3.15 28.07
CA GLN A 92 3.24 -1.97 28.59
C GLN A 92 4.23 -1.43 27.56
N ILE A 93 5.00 -2.30 26.90
CA ILE A 93 5.94 -1.90 25.83
C ILE A 93 5.19 -1.15 24.72
N ALA A 94 4.06 -1.67 24.25
CA ALA A 94 3.25 -1.01 23.23
C ALA A 94 2.75 0.37 23.67
N ARG A 95 2.28 0.50 24.92
CA ARG A 95 1.86 1.79 25.49
C ARG A 95 3.01 2.79 25.60
N MET A 96 4.18 2.36 26.08
CA MET A 96 5.37 3.22 26.21
C MET A 96 5.83 3.77 24.85
N LEU A 97 5.75 2.94 23.81
CA LEU A 97 6.15 3.33 22.44
C LEU A 97 5.05 4.06 21.66
N GLY A 98 3.85 4.23 22.25
CA GLY A 98 2.72 4.87 21.57
C GLY A 98 2.21 4.12 20.34
N ILE A 99 2.35 2.78 20.31
CA ILE A 99 1.91 1.94 19.19
C ILE A 99 0.80 0.98 19.60
N ALA A 100 -0.01 0.56 18.62
CA ALA A 100 -0.98 -0.50 18.84
C ALA A 100 -0.28 -1.81 19.23
N PRO A 101 -0.83 -2.63 20.16
CA PRO A 101 -0.22 -3.90 20.55
C PRO A 101 0.02 -4.84 19.37
N VAL A 102 -0.91 -4.87 18.41
CA VAL A 102 -0.76 -5.63 17.15
C VAL A 102 0.47 -5.23 16.35
N THR A 103 0.88 -3.96 16.40
CA THR A 103 2.09 -3.48 15.75
C THR A 103 3.33 -4.02 16.45
N LEU A 104 3.32 -4.11 17.79
CA LEU A 104 4.42 -4.72 18.54
C LEU A 104 4.59 -6.20 18.19
N TYR A 105 3.50 -6.96 18.10
CA TYR A 105 3.57 -8.37 17.65
C TYR A 105 4.07 -8.51 16.21
N ARG A 106 3.72 -7.58 15.31
CA ARG A 106 4.29 -7.54 13.96
C ARG A 106 5.79 -7.23 13.97
N ILE A 107 6.23 -6.30 14.80
CA ILE A 107 7.65 -5.95 14.96
C ILE A 107 8.44 -7.15 15.50
N GLU A 108 7.90 -7.88 16.49
CA GLU A 108 8.52 -9.10 17.00
C GLU A 108 8.68 -10.16 15.89
N LYS A 109 7.66 -10.33 15.04
CA LYS A 109 7.74 -11.21 13.88
C LYS A 109 8.81 -10.73 12.88
N TYR A 110 8.84 -9.44 12.55
CA TYR A 110 9.84 -8.87 11.66
C TYR A 110 11.25 -9.03 12.21
N GLN A 111 11.44 -8.84 13.52
CA GLN A 111 12.73 -9.07 14.17
C GLN A 111 13.19 -10.52 14.02
N ALA A 112 12.30 -11.50 14.19
CA ALA A 112 12.62 -12.91 13.99
C ALA A 112 12.95 -13.22 12.51
N GLU A 113 12.19 -12.66 11.57
CA GLU A 113 12.45 -12.77 10.13
C GLU A 113 13.79 -12.12 9.75
N ASP A 114 14.12 -10.96 10.33
CA ASP A 114 15.36 -10.23 10.06
C ASP A 114 16.56 -11.01 10.60
N LEU A 115 16.47 -11.57 11.82
CA LEU A 115 17.51 -12.46 12.39
C LEU A 115 17.74 -13.74 11.58
N ALA A 116 16.67 -14.33 11.03
CA ALA A 116 16.77 -15.53 10.22
C ALA A 116 17.44 -15.28 8.85
N ASN A 117 17.33 -14.06 8.32
CA ASN A 117 17.86 -13.67 7.01
C ASN A 117 19.27 -13.06 7.05
N VAL A 118 19.90 -12.93 8.23
CA VAL A 118 21.30 -12.48 8.33
C VAL A 118 22.24 -13.61 7.85
N PRO A 119 23.11 -13.36 6.86
CA PRO A 119 24.07 -14.35 6.37
C PRO A 119 25.03 -14.78 7.49
N PRO A 120 25.51 -16.04 7.50
CA PRO A 120 26.35 -16.58 8.59
C PRO A 120 27.63 -15.80 8.91
N SER A 121 28.09 -14.94 7.99
CA SER A 121 29.28 -14.09 8.15
C SER A 121 29.08 -12.89 9.09
N GLU A 122 27.85 -12.53 9.43
CA GLU A 122 27.49 -11.37 10.26
C GLU A 122 26.77 -11.77 11.57
N ARG A 123 26.81 -13.05 11.94
CA ARG A 123 26.25 -13.58 13.19
C ARG A 123 27.23 -13.52 14.35
#